data_AF-A0A7Z0KZL3-F1
#
_entry.id   AF-A0A7Z0KZL3-F1
#
_cell.length_a   1.000
_cell.length_b   1.000
_cell.length_c   1.000
_cell.angle_alpha   90.00
_cell.angle_beta   90.00
_cell.angle_gamma   90.00
#
_symmetry.space_group_name_H-M   'P 1'
#
loop_
_entity.id
_entity.type
_entity.pdbx_description
1 polymer ?
#
loop_
_entity_poly.entity_id
_entity_poly.type
_entity_poly.pdbx_seq_one_letter_code
_entity_poly.pdbx_strand_id
1 'polypeptide(L)'
;MVIGFDRNLSYGIFTGIGAPFLSFSTPPFDAWADGTSEATATFYSSNVNNFAGPVAITSVSLRDVDGRETVVQKADLDALGFGTSFDITFERTNDPASIAGDTSGLVVEDDSDRQQANGVLIVTDPDAGEDRFADPDLAALTGSFGAFDFDAQTGAWSYRLHNDATAVQALPQDARVTDTLTVTSLDGTASETITVTVTGVNDPASITGTTTGAVIEDDPVRQVATGVLSITDPDAGEDRFADLDSEALAGNFGSFTFSPDTGAWTYTLDSEAEVVQSLSAGARVTDTLTVTSLDGTATETIEVTVEGTGVRTLDPDATVLLQGFLSDRANQAIEGAEVVFTSAGGDARGASSDASGNFGLILGRGLSGHLDATRDYDPVTDGRLSASDALDVLRLAVGLAPSWGMSRPMDFIAADIDQDGRVTAADALDVLRAAVRLESVHQPRWIFLDAEADLSDIDRTNTGVETGVRIDPLVSGLTEFNMIGILLGNMQEYA
;
A
#
# COMPACT_ATOMS: atom_id res chain seq x y z
N MET A 1 -85.75 9.02 9.41
CA MET A 1 -85.13 7.91 8.64
C MET A 1 -83.76 8.41 8.24
N VAL A 2 -82.69 7.78 8.74
CA VAL A 2 -81.34 8.08 8.23
C VAL A 2 -81.19 7.28 6.95
N ILE A 3 -81.03 7.96 5.82
CA ILE A 3 -80.70 7.31 4.55
C ILE A 3 -79.25 7.68 4.29
N GLY A 4 -78.33 6.74 4.53
CA GLY A 4 -76.94 6.90 4.13
C GLY A 4 -76.83 6.84 2.61
N PHE A 5 -76.16 7.82 2.01
CA PHE A 5 -75.83 7.82 0.60
C PHE A 5 -74.32 7.92 0.46
N ASP A 6 -73.77 7.08 -0.40
CA ASP A 6 -72.33 7.03 -0.72
C ASP A 6 -71.89 8.26 -1.55
N ARG A 7 -72.83 9.01 -2.20
CA ARG A 7 -72.52 10.16 -3.06
C ARG A 7 -73.62 11.22 -3.12
N ASN A 8 -73.19 12.48 -3.30
CA ASN A 8 -73.99 13.71 -3.33
C ASN A 8 -75.22 13.66 -4.27
N LEU A 9 -76.35 14.25 -3.85
CA LEU A 9 -77.58 14.40 -4.63
C LEU A 9 -77.63 15.73 -5.38
N SER A 10 -78.01 15.72 -6.66
CA SER A 10 -78.22 16.96 -7.44
C SER A 10 -79.67 17.41 -7.48
N TYR A 11 -80.63 16.49 -7.36
CA TYR A 11 -82.06 16.80 -7.50
C TYR A 11 -82.97 15.66 -7.01
N GLY A 12 -84.17 15.99 -6.50
CA GLY A 12 -85.22 15.04 -6.14
C GLY A 12 -86.54 15.35 -6.86
N ILE A 13 -87.27 14.32 -7.28
CA ILE A 13 -88.59 14.45 -7.93
C ILE A 13 -89.65 13.74 -7.10
N PHE A 14 -90.73 14.45 -6.77
CA PHE A 14 -91.94 13.86 -6.22
C PHE A 14 -92.93 13.54 -7.33
N THR A 15 -93.47 12.32 -7.35
CA THR A 15 -94.55 11.92 -8.26
C THR A 15 -95.80 11.57 -7.46
N GLY A 16 -96.94 12.11 -7.90
CA GLY A 16 -98.26 11.89 -7.29
C GLY A 16 -99.38 12.37 -8.19
N ILE A 17 -100.57 11.78 -8.04
CA ILE A 17 -101.76 12.12 -8.85
C ILE A 17 -102.25 13.51 -8.43
N GLY A 18 -102.07 14.52 -9.30
CA GLY A 18 -102.58 15.88 -9.11
C GLY A 18 -101.63 16.92 -8.50
N ALA A 19 -100.33 16.63 -8.33
CA ALA A 19 -99.36 17.61 -7.83
C ALA A 19 -98.51 18.23 -8.98
N PRO A 20 -98.21 19.55 -8.97
CA PRO A 20 -97.19 20.11 -9.85
C PRO A 20 -95.81 19.55 -9.46
N PHE A 21 -94.93 19.41 -10.45
CA PHE A 21 -93.52 19.06 -10.23
C PHE A 21 -92.90 20.03 -9.22
N LEU A 22 -92.70 19.58 -7.98
CA LEU A 22 -91.98 20.34 -6.96
C LEU A 22 -90.50 20.04 -7.14
N SER A 23 -89.82 20.94 -7.87
CA SER A 23 -88.38 20.99 -7.96
C SER A 23 -87.82 21.83 -6.81
N PHE A 24 -86.90 21.31 -6.02
CA PHE A 24 -86.03 22.14 -5.20
C PHE A 24 -84.60 22.03 -5.72
N SER A 25 -83.87 23.15 -5.74
CA SER A 25 -82.41 23.12 -5.83
C SER A 25 -81.87 23.51 -4.46
N THR A 26 -81.01 22.67 -3.91
CA THR A 26 -80.09 23.15 -2.88
C THR A 26 -79.10 24.11 -3.56
N PRO A 27 -78.54 25.11 -2.85
CA PRO A 27 -77.39 25.84 -3.39
C PRO A 27 -76.26 24.85 -3.74
N PRO A 28 -75.37 25.18 -4.69
CA PRO A 28 -74.17 24.38 -4.91
C PRO A 28 -73.44 24.22 -3.58
N PHE A 29 -73.09 22.97 -3.25
CA PHE A 29 -72.64 22.54 -1.92
C PHE A 29 -71.26 23.10 -1.50
N ASP A 30 -70.63 23.95 -2.30
CA ASP A 30 -69.24 24.43 -2.16
C ASP A 30 -68.99 25.43 -1.01
N ALA A 31 -69.89 25.55 -0.02
CA ALA A 31 -69.82 26.61 1.00
C ALA A 31 -70.01 26.17 2.47
N TRP A 32 -70.03 24.88 2.80
CA TRP A 32 -70.32 24.42 4.16
C TRP A 32 -69.07 23.87 4.86
N ALA A 33 -68.52 24.68 5.76
CA ALA A 33 -67.26 24.44 6.47
C ALA A 33 -67.51 24.22 7.97
N ASP A 34 -68.10 23.08 8.34
CA ASP A 34 -68.06 22.48 9.68
C ASP A 34 -69.01 21.27 9.76
N GLY A 35 -68.52 20.18 10.35
CA GLY A 35 -69.14 18.85 10.40
C GLY A 35 -70.46 18.70 11.17
N THR A 36 -71.31 19.73 11.20
CA THR A 36 -72.70 19.64 11.67
C THR A 36 -73.58 20.61 10.87
N SER A 37 -73.70 20.38 9.57
CA SER A 37 -74.60 21.18 8.73
C SER A 37 -75.89 20.40 8.46
N GLU A 38 -76.94 20.67 9.26
CA GLU A 38 -78.30 20.21 8.97
C GLU A 38 -78.86 20.96 7.75
N ALA A 39 -79.12 20.25 6.65
CA ALA A 39 -79.90 20.80 5.55
C ALA A 39 -81.41 20.62 5.85
N THR A 40 -82.05 21.62 6.45
CA THR A 40 -83.51 21.58 6.62
C THR A 40 -84.20 21.98 5.32
N ALA A 41 -84.67 21.01 4.53
CA ALA A 41 -85.59 21.30 3.43
C ALA A 41 -86.98 21.60 4.01
N THR A 42 -87.28 22.88 4.29
CA THR A 42 -88.63 23.28 4.72
C THR A 42 -89.54 23.41 3.50
N PHE A 43 -90.48 22.48 3.36
CA PHE A 43 -91.45 22.50 2.27
C PHE A 43 -92.56 23.52 2.55
N TYR A 44 -92.54 24.64 1.83
CA TYR A 44 -93.71 25.52 1.76
C TYR A 44 -94.59 25.06 0.61
N SER A 45 -95.81 24.63 0.91
CA SER A 45 -96.85 24.52 -0.10
C SER A 45 -97.30 25.93 -0.52
N SER A 46 -96.51 26.63 -1.32
CA SER A 46 -96.78 28.03 -1.67
C SER A 46 -97.81 28.21 -2.79
N ASN A 47 -98.67 27.21 -3.04
CA ASN A 47 -99.89 27.36 -3.84
C ASN A 47 -100.94 26.29 -3.48
N VAL A 48 -101.53 26.36 -2.28
CA VAL A 48 -102.67 25.48 -1.89
C VAL A 48 -104.03 26.08 -2.28
N ASN A 49 -104.08 27.16 -3.06
CA ASN A 49 -105.34 27.85 -3.31
C ASN A 49 -106.20 27.25 -4.42
N ASN A 50 -105.91 26.04 -4.93
CA ASN A 50 -106.75 25.42 -5.97
C ASN A 50 -106.88 23.88 -5.93
N PHE A 51 -106.67 23.23 -4.78
CA PHE A 51 -106.97 21.81 -4.62
C PHE A 51 -107.98 21.57 -3.50
N ALA A 52 -109.19 21.13 -3.88
CA ALA A 52 -110.19 20.64 -2.94
C ALA A 52 -109.92 19.15 -2.65
N GLY A 53 -108.99 18.88 -1.73
CA GLY A 53 -108.69 17.54 -1.24
C GLY A 53 -107.24 17.39 -0.75
N PRO A 54 -106.96 16.43 0.15
CA PRO A 54 -105.60 16.17 0.62
C PRO A 54 -104.71 15.67 -0.53
N VAL A 55 -103.54 16.29 -0.72
CA VAL A 55 -102.51 15.84 -1.67
C VAL A 55 -101.80 14.63 -1.04
N ALA A 56 -101.86 13.47 -1.71
CA ALA A 56 -101.21 12.25 -1.26
C ALA A 56 -99.88 12.04 -2.01
N ILE A 57 -98.76 12.14 -1.31
CA ILE A 57 -97.43 11.76 -1.82
C ILE A 57 -97.36 10.23 -1.87
N THR A 58 -97.05 9.61 -3.01
CA THR A 58 -96.96 8.14 -3.14
C THR A 58 -95.55 7.59 -3.02
N SER A 59 -94.54 8.36 -3.43
CA SER A 59 -93.12 8.01 -3.29
C SER A 59 -92.23 9.23 -3.44
N VAL A 60 -91.00 9.14 -2.95
CA VAL A 60 -89.94 10.15 -3.13
C VAL A 60 -88.83 9.51 -3.95
N SER A 61 -88.44 10.16 -5.06
CA SER A 61 -87.32 9.73 -5.88
C SER A 61 -86.13 10.68 -5.70
N LEU A 62 -84.99 10.12 -5.33
CA LEU A 62 -83.75 10.82 -5.03
C LEU A 62 -82.71 10.41 -6.10
N ARG A 63 -82.12 11.38 -6.82
CA ARG A 63 -81.04 11.12 -7.79
C ARG A 63 -79.67 11.67 -7.38
N ASP A 64 -78.67 10.80 -7.32
CA ASP A 64 -77.28 11.21 -7.09
C ASP A 64 -76.70 11.99 -8.30
N VAL A 65 -75.53 12.60 -8.10
CA VAL A 65 -74.77 13.34 -9.14
C VAL A 65 -74.38 12.49 -10.35
N ASP A 66 -74.35 11.16 -10.21
CA ASP A 66 -74.09 10.19 -11.26
C ASP A 66 -75.38 9.73 -11.98
N GLY A 67 -76.54 10.21 -11.53
CA GLY A 67 -77.86 9.92 -12.08
C GLY A 67 -78.52 8.63 -11.59
N ARG A 68 -78.00 7.96 -10.54
CA ARG A 68 -78.65 6.80 -9.92
C ARG A 68 -79.84 7.23 -9.08
N GLU A 69 -80.92 6.47 -9.18
CA GLU A 69 -82.22 6.80 -8.59
C GLU A 69 -82.57 5.85 -7.43
N THR A 70 -82.84 6.41 -6.25
CA THR A 70 -83.37 5.68 -5.09
C THR A 70 -84.80 6.12 -4.83
N VAL A 71 -85.74 5.17 -4.81
CA VAL A 71 -87.16 5.43 -4.63
C VAL A 71 -87.60 4.93 -3.25
N VAL A 72 -88.14 5.83 -2.43
CA VAL A 72 -88.74 5.52 -1.12
C VAL A 72 -90.26 5.57 -1.24
N GLN A 73 -90.95 4.48 -0.87
CA GLN A 73 -92.40 4.38 -0.97
C GLN A 73 -93.10 5.01 0.24
N LYS A 74 -94.28 5.60 0.03
CA LYS A 74 -95.09 6.22 1.11
C LYS A 74 -95.45 5.24 2.22
N ALA A 75 -95.70 3.97 1.88
CA ALA A 75 -96.08 2.95 2.87
C ALA A 75 -94.99 2.73 3.92
N ASP A 76 -93.71 2.82 3.53
CA ASP A 76 -92.57 2.68 4.42
C ASP A 76 -92.42 3.91 5.34
N LEU A 77 -92.76 5.10 4.82
CA LEU A 77 -92.78 6.35 5.58
C LEU A 77 -93.95 6.42 6.60
N ASP A 78 -95.12 5.93 6.20
CA ASP A 78 -96.33 5.90 7.04
C ASP A 78 -96.20 4.90 8.19
N ALA A 79 -95.54 3.75 7.96
CA ALA A 79 -95.30 2.72 8.98
C ALA A 79 -94.41 3.20 10.15
N LEU A 80 -93.65 4.29 9.93
CA LEU A 80 -92.78 4.92 10.93
C LEU A 80 -93.46 6.11 11.66
N GLY A 81 -94.73 6.43 11.33
CA GLY A 81 -95.54 7.42 12.06
C GLY A 81 -95.46 8.87 11.57
N PHE A 82 -94.90 9.14 10.38
CA PHE A 82 -94.76 10.50 9.83
C PHE A 82 -95.99 10.91 9.00
N GLY A 83 -96.86 11.76 9.56
CA GLY A 83 -98.18 12.03 8.97
C GLY A 83 -98.27 13.15 7.92
N THR A 84 -97.40 14.17 7.92
CA THR A 84 -97.48 15.31 6.97
C THR A 84 -96.17 16.05 6.69
N SER A 85 -95.11 15.82 7.46
CA SER A 85 -93.74 16.28 7.19
C SER A 85 -92.75 15.19 7.59
N PHE A 86 -91.64 15.09 6.86
CA PHE A 86 -90.52 14.23 7.20
C PHE A 86 -89.23 15.01 6.99
N ASP A 87 -88.28 14.87 7.91
CA ASP A 87 -86.92 15.35 7.73
C ASP A 87 -86.09 14.21 7.13
N ILE A 88 -85.37 14.51 6.05
CA ILE A 88 -84.32 13.62 5.52
C ILE A 88 -83.00 14.15 6.06
N THR A 89 -82.33 13.33 6.88
CA THR A 89 -80.95 13.58 7.29
C THR A 89 -80.03 12.81 6.34
N PHE A 90 -79.09 13.53 5.72
CA PHE A 90 -77.99 12.97 4.97
C PHE A 90 -76.78 12.87 5.89
N GLU A 91 -76.18 11.69 5.98
CA GLU A 91 -74.89 11.51 6.63
C GLU A 91 -73.84 11.52 5.52
N ARG A 92 -72.81 12.38 5.65
CA ARG A 92 -71.61 12.26 4.81
C ARG A 92 -70.79 11.09 5.32
N THR A 93 -70.33 10.25 4.40
CA THR A 93 -69.25 9.30 4.62
C THR A 93 -67.97 9.94 4.08
N ASN A 94 -66.87 9.81 4.82
CA ASN A 94 -65.55 10.26 4.36
C ASN A 94 -65.17 9.47 3.11
N ASP A 95 -64.90 10.16 2.01
CA ASP A 95 -64.32 9.59 0.81
C ASP A 95 -62.80 9.45 1.01
N PRO A 96 -62.16 8.39 0.49
CA PRO A 96 -60.72 8.27 0.62
C PRO A 96 -59.98 9.17 -0.38
N ALA A 97 -58.95 9.86 0.10
CA ALA A 97 -57.99 10.60 -0.70
C ALA A 97 -57.20 9.69 -1.68
N SER A 98 -56.59 10.30 -2.68
CA SER A 98 -55.62 9.67 -3.58
C SER A 98 -54.39 10.56 -3.71
N ILE A 99 -53.20 9.96 -3.58
CA ILE A 99 -51.91 10.64 -3.72
C ILE A 99 -51.18 10.09 -4.96
N ALA A 100 -50.57 10.97 -5.76
CA ALA A 100 -49.74 10.63 -6.92
C ALA A 100 -48.61 11.66 -7.10
N GLY A 101 -47.62 11.37 -7.94
CA GLY A 101 -46.55 12.32 -8.28
C GLY A 101 -45.16 11.71 -8.13
N ASP A 102 -44.16 12.56 -7.87
CA ASP A 102 -42.76 12.14 -7.72
C ASP A 102 -42.52 11.56 -6.32
N THR A 103 -42.24 10.25 -6.25
CA THR A 103 -42.01 9.54 -4.98
C THR A 103 -40.56 9.10 -4.79
N SER A 104 -39.66 9.52 -5.70
CA SER A 104 -38.27 9.11 -5.67
C SER A 104 -37.30 10.25 -5.94
N GLY A 105 -36.19 10.28 -5.20
CA GLY A 105 -35.05 11.15 -5.48
C GLY A 105 -33.73 10.36 -5.52
N LEU A 106 -32.73 10.92 -6.18
CA LEU A 106 -31.36 10.41 -6.19
C LEU A 106 -30.42 11.55 -5.83
N VAL A 107 -29.59 11.33 -4.83
CA VAL A 107 -28.45 12.18 -4.51
C VAL A 107 -27.18 11.35 -4.49
N VAL A 108 -26.05 12.02 -4.72
CA VAL A 108 -24.75 11.37 -4.75
C VAL A 108 -23.79 12.15 -3.90
N GLU A 109 -23.06 11.41 -3.07
CA GLU A 109 -21.94 11.90 -2.28
C GLU A 109 -20.89 12.58 -3.16
N ASP A 110 -20.30 13.66 -2.67
CA ASP A 110 -19.22 14.42 -3.30
C ASP A 110 -19.47 14.89 -4.73
N ASP A 111 -20.73 14.87 -5.13
CA ASP A 111 -21.21 15.42 -6.39
C ASP A 111 -21.99 16.70 -6.11
N SER A 112 -21.32 17.85 -6.28
CA SER A 112 -21.91 19.16 -6.02
C SER A 112 -23.20 19.43 -6.82
N ASP A 113 -23.39 18.76 -7.97
CA ASP A 113 -24.57 18.91 -8.81
C ASP A 113 -25.72 17.97 -8.39
N ARG A 114 -25.44 16.96 -7.55
CA ARG A 114 -26.41 15.93 -7.11
C ARG A 114 -26.52 15.82 -5.59
N GLN A 115 -26.25 16.89 -4.83
CA GLN A 115 -26.48 16.93 -3.37
C GLN A 115 -27.93 17.28 -2.97
N GLN A 116 -28.81 17.53 -3.94
CA GLN A 116 -30.23 17.84 -3.70
C GLN A 116 -31.13 17.05 -4.64
N ALA A 117 -32.28 16.63 -4.13
CA ALA A 117 -33.37 16.05 -4.91
C ALA A 117 -34.68 16.78 -4.60
N ASN A 118 -35.59 16.85 -5.57
CA ASN A 118 -36.87 17.52 -5.41
C ASN A 118 -37.94 16.82 -6.24
N GLY A 119 -39.20 17.04 -5.87
CA GLY A 119 -40.35 16.54 -6.60
C GLY A 119 -41.64 17.17 -6.10
N VAL A 120 -42.75 16.77 -6.70
CA VAL A 120 -44.08 17.23 -6.29
C VAL A 120 -45.03 16.04 -6.18
N LEU A 121 -45.71 15.95 -5.04
CA LEU A 121 -46.87 15.08 -4.86
C LEU A 121 -48.16 15.89 -5.02
N ILE A 122 -49.20 15.21 -5.50
CA ILE A 122 -50.53 15.74 -5.72
C ILE A 122 -51.48 14.86 -4.92
N VAL A 123 -52.28 15.48 -4.07
CA VAL A 123 -53.37 14.83 -3.34
C VAL A 123 -54.69 15.32 -3.89
N THR A 124 -55.63 14.40 -4.08
CA THR A 124 -57.00 14.70 -4.49
C THR A 124 -57.96 14.04 -3.52
N ASP A 125 -58.99 14.78 -3.11
CA ASP A 125 -60.05 14.29 -2.24
C ASP A 125 -61.42 14.77 -2.75
N PRO A 126 -62.43 13.90 -2.86
CA PRO A 126 -63.81 14.31 -3.14
C PRO A 126 -64.43 15.19 -2.05
N ASP A 127 -63.96 15.12 -0.80
CA ASP A 127 -64.43 15.91 0.33
C ASP A 127 -63.86 17.34 0.29
N ALA A 128 -64.77 18.32 0.42
CA ALA A 128 -64.46 19.72 0.21
C ALA A 128 -63.43 20.25 1.23
N GLY A 129 -62.25 20.61 0.73
CA GLY A 129 -61.17 21.19 1.52
C GLY A 129 -60.19 20.18 2.12
N GLU A 130 -60.38 18.88 1.85
CA GLU A 130 -59.56 17.75 2.28
C GLU A 130 -58.51 17.34 1.22
N ASP A 131 -58.48 18.04 0.09
CA ASP A 131 -57.52 17.91 -1.02
C ASP A 131 -56.12 18.48 -0.69
N ARG A 132 -55.62 18.20 0.51
CA ARG A 132 -54.36 18.71 1.06
C ARG A 132 -53.64 17.65 1.88
N PHE A 133 -52.33 17.82 2.06
CA PHE A 133 -51.55 16.96 2.95
C PHE A 133 -51.67 17.43 4.40
N ALA A 134 -51.52 16.51 5.34
CA ALA A 134 -51.20 16.85 6.72
C ALA A 134 -49.73 17.29 6.82
N ASP A 135 -49.45 18.25 7.71
CA ASP A 135 -48.06 18.65 8.01
C ASP A 135 -47.29 17.44 8.61
N PRO A 136 -46.16 17.02 8.01
CA PRO A 136 -45.33 15.97 8.58
C PRO A 136 -44.78 16.36 9.96
N ASP A 137 -44.53 15.36 10.82
CA ASP A 137 -43.77 15.59 12.06
C ASP A 137 -42.37 16.10 11.70
N LEU A 138 -41.89 17.14 12.39
CA LEU A 138 -40.54 17.67 12.23
C LEU A 138 -39.47 16.58 12.41
N ALA A 139 -39.71 15.62 13.30
CA ALA A 139 -38.81 14.49 13.47
C ALA A 139 -38.74 13.59 12.23
N ALA A 140 -39.84 13.43 11.49
CA ALA A 140 -39.90 12.65 10.26
C ALA A 140 -39.17 13.31 9.08
N LEU A 141 -38.95 14.63 9.14
CA LEU A 141 -38.17 15.35 8.13
C LEU A 141 -36.66 15.15 8.28
N THR A 142 -36.19 14.61 9.42
CA THR A 142 -34.77 14.31 9.63
C THR A 142 -34.47 12.89 9.17
N GLY A 143 -33.73 12.77 8.08
CA GLY A 143 -33.20 11.49 7.59
C GLY A 143 -31.91 11.09 8.30
N SER A 144 -31.41 9.90 7.98
CA SER A 144 -30.12 9.38 8.47
C SER A 144 -28.93 10.02 7.74
N PHE A 145 -29.12 10.39 6.47
CA PHE A 145 -28.06 10.90 5.59
C PHE A 145 -28.29 12.35 5.16
N GLY A 146 -29.48 12.89 5.41
CA GLY A 146 -29.86 14.23 5.01
C GLY A 146 -31.17 14.68 5.65
N ALA A 147 -31.78 15.71 5.09
CA ALA A 147 -33.03 16.25 5.59
C ALA A 147 -34.01 16.53 4.46
N PHE A 148 -35.28 16.20 4.70
CA PHE A 148 -36.40 16.58 3.86
C PHE A 148 -36.93 17.97 4.24
N ASP A 149 -37.50 18.64 3.24
CA ASP A 149 -38.43 19.76 3.41
C ASP A 149 -39.70 19.41 2.63
N PHE A 150 -40.87 19.69 3.21
CA PHE A 150 -42.15 19.35 2.61
C PHE A 150 -43.16 20.48 2.82
N ASP A 151 -43.70 20.99 1.72
CA ASP A 151 -44.79 21.98 1.75
C ASP A 151 -46.13 21.27 1.58
N ALA A 152 -46.88 21.13 2.68
CA ALA A 152 -48.17 20.45 2.69
C ALA A 152 -49.26 21.14 1.84
N GLN A 153 -49.08 22.42 1.47
CA GLN A 153 -50.03 23.14 0.62
C GLN A 153 -49.80 22.87 -0.86
N THR A 154 -48.54 22.72 -1.28
CA THR A 154 -48.18 22.52 -2.69
C THR A 154 -47.82 21.08 -3.03
N GLY A 155 -47.57 20.26 -2.00
CA GLY A 155 -47.01 18.91 -2.15
C GLY A 155 -45.57 18.90 -2.65
N ALA A 156 -44.92 20.06 -2.73
CA ALA A 156 -43.53 20.17 -3.12
C ALA A 156 -42.64 19.64 -2.00
N TRP A 157 -41.68 18.80 -2.38
CA TRP A 157 -40.70 18.27 -1.46
C TRP A 157 -39.28 18.51 -1.99
N SER A 158 -38.35 18.68 -1.06
CA SER A 158 -36.92 18.66 -1.36
C SER A 158 -36.19 17.80 -0.33
N TYR A 159 -35.03 17.30 -0.73
CA TYR A 159 -34.11 16.59 0.13
C TYR A 159 -32.72 17.17 -0.06
N ARG A 160 -32.03 17.46 1.04
CA ARG A 160 -30.65 17.92 1.04
C ARG A 160 -29.77 16.89 1.72
N LEU A 161 -28.80 16.36 0.98
CA LEU A 161 -27.77 15.47 1.52
C LEU A 161 -26.89 16.23 2.51
N HIS A 162 -26.52 15.60 3.63
CA HIS A 162 -25.50 16.09 4.54
C HIS A 162 -24.15 15.51 4.14
N ASN A 163 -23.59 16.04 3.04
CA ASN A 163 -22.39 15.50 2.39
C ASN A 163 -21.25 15.20 3.37
N ASP A 164 -20.90 16.18 4.21
CA ASP A 164 -19.75 16.05 5.12
C ASP A 164 -20.05 15.19 6.38
N ALA A 165 -21.23 14.57 6.47
CA ALA A 165 -21.55 13.69 7.58
C ALA A 165 -20.75 12.40 7.47
N THR A 166 -20.18 11.94 8.59
CA THR A 166 -19.38 10.70 8.65
C THR A 166 -20.12 9.46 8.13
N ALA A 167 -21.45 9.43 8.21
CA ALA A 167 -22.24 8.31 7.68
C ALA A 167 -22.40 8.35 6.15
N VAL A 168 -22.25 9.53 5.53
CA VAL A 168 -22.24 9.70 4.08
C VAL A 168 -20.83 9.37 3.57
N GLN A 169 -19.79 10.02 4.12
CA GLN A 169 -18.34 9.80 3.86
C GLN A 169 -17.80 8.40 4.22
N ALA A 170 -18.68 7.48 4.56
CA ALA A 170 -18.34 6.09 4.81
C ALA A 170 -19.05 5.14 3.86
N LEU A 171 -19.74 5.66 2.82
CA LEU A 171 -20.44 4.89 1.82
C LEU A 171 -19.48 4.53 0.68
N PRO A 172 -19.06 3.25 0.57
CA PRO A 172 -18.15 2.83 -0.48
C PRO A 172 -18.70 3.10 -1.88
N GLN A 173 -17.83 3.05 -2.88
CA GLN A 173 -18.21 3.23 -4.28
C GLN A 173 -19.47 2.44 -4.65
N ASP A 174 -20.45 3.14 -5.25
CA ASP A 174 -21.73 2.58 -5.72
C ASP A 174 -22.64 1.98 -4.61
N ALA A 175 -22.26 2.08 -3.33
CA ALA A 175 -23.13 1.72 -2.22
C ALA A 175 -24.40 2.58 -2.25
N ARG A 176 -25.56 1.95 -1.97
CA ARG A 176 -26.85 2.64 -1.99
C ARG A 176 -27.57 2.47 -0.67
N VAL A 177 -27.87 3.61 -0.05
CA VAL A 177 -28.68 3.72 1.15
C VAL A 177 -29.86 4.63 0.88
N THR A 178 -30.87 4.61 1.74
CA THR A 178 -32.09 5.36 1.52
C THR A 178 -32.55 6.09 2.77
N ASP A 179 -33.02 7.32 2.57
CA ASP A 179 -33.89 8.00 3.51
C ASP A 179 -35.32 8.03 2.98
N THR A 180 -36.29 7.96 3.88
CA THR A 180 -37.72 7.95 3.51
C THR A 180 -38.51 8.99 4.30
N LEU A 181 -39.51 9.56 3.66
CA LEU A 181 -40.52 10.42 4.28
C LEU A 181 -41.90 9.92 3.90
N THR A 182 -42.71 9.52 4.89
CA THR A 182 -44.12 9.20 4.67
C THR A 182 -44.97 10.43 4.89
N VAL A 183 -45.74 10.81 3.88
CA VAL A 183 -46.72 11.89 3.94
C VAL A 183 -48.14 11.31 3.88
N THR A 184 -49.10 12.02 4.45
CA THR A 184 -50.48 11.54 4.59
C THR A 184 -51.44 12.65 4.14
N SER A 185 -52.57 12.29 3.54
CA SER A 185 -53.68 13.21 3.30
C SER A 185 -54.18 13.83 4.61
N LEU A 186 -54.83 14.98 4.52
CA LEU A 186 -55.31 15.74 5.69
C LEU A 186 -56.30 14.93 6.55
N ASP A 187 -57.17 14.16 5.90
CA ASP A 187 -58.19 13.31 6.50
C ASP A 187 -57.64 11.94 7.00
N GLY A 188 -56.39 11.61 6.67
CA GLY A 188 -55.72 10.39 7.10
C GLY A 188 -56.02 9.14 6.28
N THR A 189 -56.76 9.24 5.17
CA THR A 189 -57.20 8.06 4.40
C THR A 189 -56.19 7.57 3.36
N ALA A 190 -55.21 8.39 2.95
CA ALA A 190 -54.13 8.01 2.05
C ALA A 190 -52.75 8.39 2.61
N SER A 191 -51.75 7.57 2.35
CA SER A 191 -50.34 7.86 2.63
C SER A 191 -49.46 7.46 1.46
N GLU A 192 -48.38 8.20 1.25
CA GLU A 192 -47.37 7.93 0.23
C GLU A 192 -45.97 8.10 0.83
N THR A 193 -45.00 7.29 0.37
CA THR A 193 -43.63 7.34 0.88
C THR A 193 -42.69 7.86 -0.20
N ILE A 194 -42.09 9.01 0.05
CA ILE A 194 -40.97 9.55 -0.73
C ILE A 194 -39.72 8.78 -0.32
N THR A 195 -39.00 8.21 -1.28
CA THR A 195 -37.74 7.50 -1.06
C THR A 195 -36.59 8.21 -1.78
N VAL A 196 -35.62 8.70 -1.03
CA VAL A 196 -34.40 9.27 -1.60
C VAL A 196 -33.27 8.27 -1.47
N THR A 197 -32.68 7.87 -2.59
CA THR A 197 -31.49 7.03 -2.62
C THR A 197 -30.25 7.92 -2.59
N VAL A 198 -29.34 7.63 -1.67
CA VAL A 198 -27.99 8.19 -1.61
C VAL A 198 -27.04 7.17 -2.21
N THR A 199 -26.24 7.57 -3.19
CA THR A 199 -25.17 6.73 -3.76
C THR A 199 -23.82 7.21 -3.27
N GLY A 200 -23.02 6.30 -2.71
CA GLY A 200 -21.67 6.58 -2.24
C GLY A 200 -20.67 6.79 -3.39
N VAL A 201 -19.62 7.54 -3.10
CA VAL A 201 -18.48 7.79 -3.99
C VAL A 201 -17.22 7.39 -3.27
N ASN A 202 -16.29 6.75 -3.97
CA ASN A 202 -15.02 6.35 -3.39
C ASN A 202 -14.23 7.56 -2.91
N ASP A 203 -13.84 7.53 -1.65
CA ASP A 203 -12.90 8.44 -1.05
C ASP A 203 -11.47 7.86 -1.16
N PRO A 204 -10.44 8.67 -1.41
CA PRO A 204 -9.09 8.15 -1.55
C PRO A 204 -8.49 7.78 -0.18
N ALA A 205 -7.92 6.59 -0.11
CA ALA A 205 -7.09 6.15 1.00
C ALA A 205 -5.87 7.07 1.22
N SER A 206 -5.31 7.02 2.43
CA SER A 206 -4.04 7.66 2.78
C SER A 206 -3.12 6.67 3.47
N ILE A 207 -1.93 6.45 2.90
CA ILE A 207 -0.87 5.59 3.46
C ILE A 207 0.23 6.46 4.07
N THR A 208 0.70 6.09 5.27
CA THR A 208 1.82 6.73 5.98
C THR A 208 2.67 5.68 6.70
N GLY A 209 3.78 6.07 7.32
CA GLY A 209 4.58 5.20 8.19
C GLY A 209 6.03 5.05 7.73
N THR A 210 6.67 3.96 8.14
CA THR A 210 8.08 3.70 7.81
C THR A 210 8.20 3.04 6.45
N THR A 211 8.81 3.73 5.49
CA THR A 211 9.01 3.26 4.11
C THR A 211 10.46 2.92 3.78
N THR A 212 11.39 3.04 4.73
CA THR A 212 12.81 2.80 4.46
C THR A 212 13.42 1.82 5.45
N GLY A 213 14.30 0.94 4.97
CA GLY A 213 15.13 0.05 5.78
C GLY A 213 16.58 0.01 5.29
N ALA A 214 17.48 -0.50 6.12
CA ALA A 214 18.86 -0.76 5.73
C ALA A 214 19.37 -2.05 6.36
N VAL A 215 20.14 -2.80 5.59
CA VAL A 215 20.80 -4.04 5.98
C VAL A 215 22.25 -4.04 5.48
N ILE A 216 23.10 -4.86 6.10
CA ILE A 216 24.52 -4.95 5.75
C ILE A 216 24.86 -6.42 5.50
N GLU A 217 25.54 -6.68 4.38
CA GLU A 217 26.11 -7.99 4.03
C GLU A 217 26.98 -8.52 5.18
N ASP A 218 26.79 -9.78 5.56
CA ASP A 218 27.61 -10.50 6.55
C ASP A 218 27.71 -9.85 7.94
N ASP A 219 26.82 -8.90 8.25
CA ASP A 219 26.63 -8.36 9.58
C ASP A 219 25.51 -9.15 10.29
N PRO A 220 25.82 -10.02 11.26
CA PRO A 220 24.83 -10.91 11.88
C PRO A 220 23.73 -10.17 12.66
N VAL A 221 23.88 -8.87 12.91
CA VAL A 221 22.88 -8.04 13.61
C VAL A 221 22.04 -7.23 12.63
N ARG A 222 22.54 -6.97 11.42
CA ARG A 222 21.91 -6.07 10.43
C ARG A 222 21.47 -6.79 9.15
N GLN A 223 21.04 -8.05 9.26
CA GLN A 223 20.47 -8.79 8.13
C GLN A 223 18.95 -8.61 7.95
N VAL A 224 18.30 -7.94 8.91
CA VAL A 224 16.84 -7.78 8.92
C VAL A 224 16.49 -6.31 9.12
N ALA A 225 15.62 -5.78 8.27
CA ALA A 225 14.99 -4.47 8.42
C ALA A 225 13.48 -4.65 8.66
N THR A 226 12.89 -3.79 9.49
CA THR A 226 11.45 -3.83 9.77
C THR A 226 10.85 -2.44 9.78
N GLY A 227 9.55 -2.37 9.53
CA GLY A 227 8.78 -1.15 9.65
C GLY A 227 7.29 -1.44 9.69
N VAL A 228 6.50 -0.38 9.84
CA VAL A 228 5.04 -0.45 9.88
C VAL A 228 4.50 0.71 9.07
N LEU A 229 3.61 0.40 8.13
CA LEU A 229 2.77 1.38 7.45
C LEU A 229 1.42 1.47 8.15
N SER A 230 0.75 2.61 8.01
CA SER A 230 -0.60 2.86 8.49
C SER A 230 -1.42 3.36 7.32
N ILE A 231 -2.65 2.88 7.22
CA ILE A 231 -3.61 3.25 6.19
C ILE A 231 -4.88 3.75 6.85
N THR A 232 -5.49 4.76 6.25
CA THR A 232 -6.81 5.27 6.62
C THR A 232 -7.62 5.45 5.36
N ASP A 233 -8.89 5.12 5.44
CA ASP A 233 -9.86 5.33 4.38
C ASP A 233 -11.19 5.78 5.01
N PRO A 234 -11.84 6.86 4.52
CA PRO A 234 -13.18 7.21 4.93
C PRO A 234 -14.21 6.10 4.66
N ASP A 235 -14.05 5.36 3.56
CA ASP A 235 -14.97 4.32 3.13
C ASP A 235 -15.01 3.13 4.10
N ALA A 236 -16.23 2.72 4.48
CA ALA A 236 -16.41 1.72 5.51
C ALA A 236 -15.81 0.35 5.12
N GLY A 237 -14.71 -0.01 5.80
CA GLY A 237 -14.03 -1.29 5.63
C GLY A 237 -12.93 -1.30 4.58
N GLU A 238 -12.59 -0.14 4.01
CA GLU A 238 -11.54 0.03 2.99
C GLU A 238 -10.21 0.55 3.57
N ASP A 239 -10.15 0.75 4.90
CA ASP A 239 -8.99 1.15 5.69
C ASP A 239 -7.93 0.04 5.84
N ARG A 240 -7.63 -0.67 4.75
CA ARG A 240 -6.76 -1.84 4.70
C ARG A 240 -5.94 -1.87 3.41
N PHE A 241 -4.77 -2.50 3.47
CA PHE A 241 -3.97 -2.73 2.27
C PHE A 241 -4.55 -3.89 1.45
N ALA A 242 -4.35 -3.85 0.14
CA ALA A 242 -4.61 -4.98 -0.73
C ALA A 242 -3.66 -6.15 -0.42
N ASP A 243 -4.13 -7.37 -0.66
CA ASP A 243 -3.28 -8.56 -0.57
C ASP A 243 -2.19 -8.52 -1.65
N LEU A 244 -0.99 -8.96 -1.28
CA LEU A 244 0.15 -9.05 -2.19
C LEU A 244 0.35 -10.48 -2.65
N ASP A 245 0.63 -10.63 -3.95
CA ASP A 245 1.09 -11.89 -4.50
C ASP A 245 2.50 -12.22 -3.98
N SER A 246 2.80 -13.51 -3.82
CA SER A 246 4.11 -13.97 -3.32
C SER A 246 5.28 -13.51 -4.19
N GLU A 247 5.04 -13.26 -5.48
CA GLU A 247 6.05 -12.77 -6.42
C GLU A 247 6.45 -11.31 -6.12
N ALA A 248 5.51 -10.49 -5.64
CA ALA A 248 5.79 -9.10 -5.28
C ALA A 248 6.67 -8.97 -4.02
N LEU A 249 6.68 -10.01 -3.18
CA LEU A 249 7.48 -10.07 -1.96
C LEU A 249 8.95 -10.49 -2.20
N ALA A 250 9.30 -10.93 -3.42
CA ALA A 250 10.66 -11.31 -3.76
C ALA A 250 11.52 -10.08 -4.09
N GLY A 251 12.66 -9.94 -3.43
CA GLY A 251 13.71 -8.98 -3.79
C GLY A 251 14.81 -9.64 -4.63
N ASN A 252 15.73 -8.83 -5.16
CA ASN A 252 16.93 -9.31 -5.85
C ASN A 252 18.01 -9.77 -4.86
N PHE A 253 18.05 -9.17 -3.67
CA PHE A 253 19.08 -9.40 -2.65
C PHE A 253 18.50 -10.06 -1.39
N GLY A 254 17.18 -10.15 -1.28
CA GLY A 254 16.51 -10.73 -0.12
C GLY A 254 15.01 -10.91 -0.37
N SER A 255 14.23 -10.93 0.70
CA SER A 255 12.78 -11.11 0.61
C SER A 255 12.04 -10.27 1.64
N PHE A 256 10.86 -9.80 1.23
CA PHE A 256 9.93 -9.10 2.10
C PHE A 256 8.90 -10.06 2.70
N THR A 257 8.38 -9.70 3.87
CA THR A 257 7.06 -10.11 4.34
C THR A 257 6.26 -8.85 4.62
N PHE A 258 4.95 -8.92 4.37
CA PHE A 258 4.02 -7.82 4.59
C PHE A 258 2.71 -8.36 5.16
N SER A 259 2.15 -7.67 6.16
CA SER A 259 0.85 -8.00 6.74
C SER A 259 -0.16 -6.90 6.35
N PRO A 260 -1.09 -7.18 5.43
CA PRO A 260 -2.10 -6.20 5.02
C PRO A 260 -2.99 -5.68 6.14
N ASP A 261 -3.18 -6.46 7.20
CA ASP A 261 -3.99 -6.06 8.37
C ASP A 261 -3.29 -5.09 9.32
N THR A 262 -1.96 -5.18 9.42
CA THR A 262 -1.20 -4.41 10.41
C THR A 262 -0.26 -3.39 9.76
N GLY A 263 -0.08 -3.46 8.45
CA GLY A 263 0.93 -2.71 7.69
C GLY A 263 2.37 -3.06 8.09
N ALA A 264 2.58 -4.08 8.92
CA ALA A 264 3.90 -4.49 9.36
C ALA A 264 4.65 -5.18 8.22
N TRP A 265 5.90 -4.78 8.02
CA TRP A 265 6.78 -5.37 7.04
C TRP A 265 8.12 -5.75 7.63
N THR A 266 8.70 -6.82 7.08
CA THR A 266 10.05 -7.28 7.37
C THR A 266 10.76 -7.49 6.05
N TYR A 267 12.01 -7.09 5.96
CA TYR A 267 12.91 -7.51 4.89
C TYR A 267 14.05 -8.33 5.49
N THR A 268 14.32 -9.49 4.92
CA THR A 268 15.42 -10.37 5.31
C THR A 268 16.39 -10.48 4.14
N LEU A 269 17.64 -10.09 4.37
CA LEU A 269 18.73 -10.22 3.41
C LEU A 269 19.10 -11.70 3.21
N ASP A 270 19.28 -12.13 1.97
CA ASP A 270 19.93 -13.41 1.67
C ASP A 270 21.43 -13.17 1.54
N SER A 271 22.12 -13.13 2.69
CA SER A 271 23.54 -12.79 2.75
C SER A 271 24.40 -13.76 1.94
N GLU A 272 23.98 -15.01 1.79
CA GLU A 272 24.74 -16.06 1.09
C GLU A 272 24.55 -16.04 -0.43
N ALA A 273 23.59 -15.24 -0.93
CA ALA A 273 23.34 -15.15 -2.36
C ALA A 273 24.57 -14.60 -3.11
N GLU A 274 24.93 -15.24 -4.23
CA GLU A 274 26.10 -14.84 -5.04
C GLU A 274 26.07 -13.36 -5.43
N VAL A 275 24.88 -12.83 -5.72
CA VAL A 275 24.68 -11.42 -6.06
C VAL A 275 25.01 -10.48 -4.89
N VAL A 276 24.71 -10.88 -3.65
CA VAL A 276 25.02 -10.12 -2.43
C VAL A 276 26.52 -10.25 -2.12
N GLN A 277 27.06 -11.47 -2.18
CA GLN A 277 28.48 -11.78 -1.95
C GLN A 277 29.44 -11.16 -2.98
N SER A 278 28.90 -10.63 -4.09
CA SER A 278 29.66 -9.91 -5.12
C SER A 278 29.74 -8.40 -4.89
N LEU A 279 29.07 -7.87 -3.86
CA LEU A 279 29.05 -6.45 -3.56
C LEU A 279 30.41 -6.00 -3.00
N SER A 280 31.00 -4.98 -3.61
CA SER A 280 32.22 -4.37 -3.10
C SER A 280 31.98 -3.63 -1.78
N ALA A 281 33.02 -3.46 -0.97
CA ALA A 281 32.95 -2.72 0.28
C ALA A 281 32.37 -1.30 0.07
N GLY A 282 31.30 -0.97 0.80
CA GLY A 282 30.59 0.30 0.73
C GLY A 282 29.67 0.47 -0.49
N ALA A 283 29.53 -0.55 -1.35
CA ALA A 283 28.53 -0.55 -2.41
C ALA A 283 27.12 -0.55 -1.80
N ARG A 284 26.19 0.18 -2.44
CA ARG A 284 24.80 0.27 -2.00
C ARG A 284 23.87 -0.08 -3.14
N VAL A 285 23.00 -1.05 -2.90
CA VAL A 285 21.95 -1.50 -3.81
C VAL A 285 20.62 -1.51 -3.07
N THR A 286 19.51 -1.59 -3.79
CA THR A 286 18.18 -1.51 -3.18
C THR A 286 17.27 -2.60 -3.66
N ASP A 287 16.40 -3.06 -2.76
CA ASP A 287 15.19 -3.79 -3.07
C ASP A 287 13.97 -2.96 -2.66
N THR A 288 12.88 -3.10 -3.40
CA THR A 288 11.66 -2.32 -3.19
C THR A 288 10.43 -3.20 -3.15
N LEU A 289 9.48 -2.86 -2.29
CA LEU A 289 8.14 -3.44 -2.26
C LEU A 289 7.10 -2.32 -2.42
N THR A 290 6.22 -2.43 -3.41
CA THR A 290 5.09 -1.49 -3.56
C THR A 290 3.85 -2.10 -2.93
N VAL A 291 3.17 -1.33 -2.09
CA VAL A 291 1.89 -1.68 -1.46
C VAL A 291 0.81 -0.73 -1.94
N THR A 292 -0.44 -1.21 -1.93
CA THR A 292 -1.60 -0.46 -2.41
C THR A 292 -2.73 -0.57 -1.40
N SER A 293 -3.58 0.46 -1.27
CA SER A 293 -4.85 0.38 -0.55
C SER A 293 -5.79 -0.65 -1.20
N LEU A 294 -6.79 -1.11 -0.45
CA LEU A 294 -7.75 -2.12 -0.92
C LEU A 294 -8.53 -1.67 -2.16
N ASP A 295 -8.91 -0.40 -2.19
CA ASP A 295 -9.68 0.27 -3.25
C ASP A 295 -8.80 0.72 -4.43
N GLY A 296 -7.47 0.67 -4.29
CA GLY A 296 -6.51 1.04 -5.33
C GLY A 296 -6.18 2.53 -5.44
N THR A 297 -6.70 3.39 -4.57
CA THR A 297 -6.52 4.85 -4.67
C THR A 297 -5.19 5.37 -4.13
N ALA A 298 -4.54 4.64 -3.22
CA ALA A 298 -3.24 4.98 -2.66
C ALA A 298 -2.20 3.88 -2.87
N THR A 299 -0.96 4.28 -3.17
CA THR A 299 0.19 3.39 -3.29
C THR A 299 1.38 3.95 -2.54
N GLU A 300 2.17 3.10 -1.91
CA GLU A 300 3.41 3.48 -1.22
C GLU A 300 4.53 2.48 -1.54
N THR A 301 5.77 2.95 -1.61
CA THR A 301 6.93 2.10 -1.91
C THR A 301 7.86 2.02 -0.70
N ILE A 302 8.06 0.81 -0.20
CA ILE A 302 9.08 0.49 0.79
C ILE A 302 10.39 0.26 0.06
N GLU A 303 11.46 0.95 0.46
CA GLU A 303 12.81 0.81 -0.09
C GLU A 303 13.78 0.32 1.00
N VAL A 304 14.47 -0.79 0.74
CA VAL A 304 15.51 -1.32 1.63
C VAL A 304 16.87 -1.23 0.95
N THR A 305 17.81 -0.53 1.57
CA THR A 305 19.20 -0.44 1.11
C THR A 305 20.03 -1.60 1.68
N VAL A 306 20.77 -2.28 0.80
CA VAL A 306 21.78 -3.29 1.15
C VAL A 306 23.16 -2.67 0.97
N GLU A 307 23.98 -2.68 2.02
CA GLU A 307 25.38 -2.23 1.98
C GLU A 307 26.33 -3.44 1.95
N GLY A 308 27.23 -3.47 0.97
CA GLY A 308 28.26 -4.51 0.84
C GLY A 308 29.44 -4.29 1.77
N THR A 309 29.97 -5.38 2.34
CA THR A 309 31.22 -5.36 3.13
C THR A 309 32.44 -5.73 2.29
N GLY A 310 32.24 -6.32 1.11
CA GLY A 310 33.33 -6.82 0.27
C GLY A 310 34.06 -8.01 0.89
N VAL A 311 33.45 -8.67 1.87
CA VAL A 311 34.00 -9.86 2.52
C VAL A 311 33.18 -11.05 2.06
N ARG A 312 33.74 -11.88 1.17
CA ARG A 312 33.04 -13.08 0.75
C ARG A 312 33.11 -14.18 1.80
N THR A 313 32.07 -14.39 2.61
CA THR A 313 32.03 -15.53 3.54
C THR A 313 31.95 -16.83 2.71
N LEU A 314 32.95 -17.70 2.86
CA LEU A 314 33.08 -18.89 2.02
C LEU A 314 32.44 -20.10 2.72
N ASP A 315 31.50 -20.77 2.04
CA ASP A 315 30.98 -22.09 2.45
C ASP A 315 32.12 -23.09 2.65
N PRO A 316 32.27 -23.72 3.84
CA PRO A 316 33.30 -24.71 4.12
C PRO A 316 33.36 -25.84 3.09
N ASP A 317 32.22 -26.30 2.56
CA ASP A 317 32.16 -27.39 1.58
C ASP A 317 32.55 -26.94 0.15
N ALA A 318 32.59 -25.62 -0.08
CA ALA A 318 33.04 -24.97 -1.31
C ALA A 318 34.45 -24.37 -1.20
N THR A 319 35.20 -24.67 -0.13
CA THR A 319 36.56 -24.14 0.09
C THR A 319 37.67 -25.13 -0.28
N VAL A 320 38.88 -24.58 -0.44
CA VAL A 320 40.17 -25.23 -0.60
C VAL A 320 41.10 -24.62 0.45
N LEU A 321 41.82 -25.48 1.17
CA LEU A 321 42.86 -25.05 2.09
C LEU A 321 44.20 -25.03 1.32
N LEU A 322 44.69 -23.82 1.08
CA LEU A 322 46.02 -23.57 0.59
C LEU A 322 46.96 -23.51 1.78
N GLN A 323 48.05 -24.27 1.74
CA GLN A 323 49.11 -24.22 2.72
C GLN A 323 50.45 -24.08 2.04
N GLY A 324 51.47 -23.80 2.83
CA GLY A 324 52.81 -23.70 2.31
C GLY A 324 53.80 -23.39 3.41
N PHE A 325 55.05 -23.34 2.99
CA PHE A 325 56.18 -23.08 3.85
C PHE A 325 57.07 -21.99 3.23
N LEU A 326 57.47 -21.04 4.08
CA LEU A 326 58.42 -19.98 3.75
C LEU A 326 59.76 -20.29 4.40
N SER A 327 60.81 -20.36 3.59
CA SER A 327 62.17 -20.47 4.08
C SER A 327 63.13 -19.51 3.41
N ASP A 328 64.21 -19.19 4.10
CA ASP A 328 65.35 -18.52 3.49
C ASP A 328 66.16 -19.49 2.61
N ARG A 329 67.26 -18.99 2.07
CA ARG A 329 68.18 -19.74 1.19
C ARG A 329 68.86 -20.94 1.85
N ALA A 330 68.96 -20.98 3.18
CA ALA A 330 69.49 -22.13 3.91
C ALA A 330 68.41 -23.09 4.39
N ASN A 331 67.19 -22.92 3.89
CA ASN A 331 66.03 -23.72 4.26
C ASN A 331 65.65 -23.56 5.73
N GLN A 332 65.94 -22.40 6.33
CA GLN A 332 65.47 -22.03 7.65
C GLN A 332 64.15 -21.26 7.54
N ALA A 333 63.22 -21.60 8.44
CA ALA A 333 61.87 -21.05 8.44
C ALA A 333 61.85 -19.52 8.65
N ILE A 334 60.99 -18.83 7.90
CA ILE A 334 60.77 -17.39 8.05
C ILE A 334 59.44 -17.14 8.78
N GLU A 335 59.54 -16.63 10.01
CA GLU A 335 58.39 -16.25 10.85
C GLU A 335 57.88 -14.84 10.51
N GLY A 336 56.56 -14.65 10.60
CA GLY A 336 55.94 -13.33 10.57
C GLY A 336 55.91 -12.66 9.20
N ALA A 337 56.11 -13.40 8.12
CA ALA A 337 55.86 -12.89 6.78
C ALA A 337 54.35 -12.86 6.51
N GLU A 338 53.87 -11.78 5.91
CA GLU A 338 52.48 -11.63 5.49
C GLU A 338 52.31 -12.24 4.10
N VAL A 339 51.53 -13.31 4.03
CA VAL A 339 51.20 -14.03 2.79
C VAL A 339 49.81 -13.61 2.34
N VAL A 340 49.68 -13.14 1.10
CA VAL A 340 48.43 -12.63 0.53
C VAL A 340 48.14 -13.32 -0.79
N PHE A 341 46.99 -13.97 -0.87
CA PHE A 341 46.41 -14.40 -2.14
C PHE A 341 45.51 -13.30 -2.70
N THR A 342 45.76 -12.90 -3.93
CA THR A 342 44.91 -11.99 -4.72
C THR A 342 44.30 -12.76 -5.88
N SER A 343 42.98 -12.89 -5.89
CA SER A 343 42.26 -13.59 -6.96
C SER A 343 42.24 -12.78 -8.26
N ALA A 344 42.03 -13.46 -9.40
CA ALA A 344 41.84 -12.80 -10.69
C ALA A 344 40.63 -11.83 -10.72
N GLY A 345 39.68 -11.99 -9.79
CA GLY A 345 38.52 -11.10 -9.62
C GLY A 345 38.76 -9.90 -8.71
N GLY A 346 39.92 -9.82 -8.03
CA GLY A 346 40.29 -8.72 -7.14
C GLY A 346 40.13 -8.99 -5.64
N ASP A 347 39.49 -10.08 -5.23
CA ASP A 347 39.40 -10.47 -3.81
C ASP A 347 40.78 -10.81 -3.25
N ALA A 348 41.10 -10.32 -2.05
CA ALA A 348 42.35 -10.62 -1.36
C ALA A 348 42.12 -11.31 0.00
N ARG A 349 42.96 -12.31 0.32
CA ARG A 349 42.95 -13.05 1.59
C ARG A 349 44.38 -13.21 2.10
N GLY A 350 44.62 -12.91 3.37
CA GLY A 350 45.96 -12.91 3.96
C GLY A 350 46.10 -13.77 5.23
N ALA A 351 47.31 -14.24 5.49
CA ALA A 351 47.73 -14.95 6.70
C ALA A 351 49.19 -14.63 7.01
N SER A 352 49.62 -14.80 8.26
CA SER A 352 51.04 -14.67 8.64
C SER A 352 51.69 -16.04 8.78
N SER A 353 52.96 -16.16 8.39
CA SER A 353 53.73 -17.38 8.64
C SER A 353 54.06 -17.55 10.13
N ASP A 354 54.01 -18.80 10.60
CA ASP A 354 54.33 -19.15 11.98
C ASP A 354 55.85 -19.28 12.24
N ALA A 355 56.23 -19.58 13.49
CA ALA A 355 57.64 -19.79 13.87
C ALA A 355 58.33 -20.97 13.14
N SER A 356 57.55 -21.84 12.51
CA SER A 356 58.02 -22.92 11.65
C SER A 356 57.85 -22.57 10.18
N GLY A 357 57.62 -21.31 9.80
CA GLY A 357 57.51 -20.85 8.42
C GLY A 357 56.23 -21.27 7.71
N ASN A 358 55.31 -21.98 8.39
CA ASN A 358 54.10 -22.47 7.75
C ASN A 358 53.05 -21.36 7.67
N PHE A 359 52.27 -21.38 6.59
CA PHE A 359 51.09 -20.54 6.45
C PHE A 359 49.91 -21.37 5.93
N GLY A 360 48.69 -20.84 6.12
CA GLY A 360 47.47 -21.47 5.64
C GLY A 360 46.40 -20.43 5.31
N LEU A 361 45.77 -20.58 4.15
CA LEU A 361 44.71 -19.72 3.62
C LEU A 361 43.52 -20.59 3.22
N ILE A 362 42.32 -20.24 3.67
CA ILE A 362 41.08 -20.87 3.21
C ILE A 362 40.54 -20.02 2.06
N LEU A 363 40.47 -20.62 0.87
CA LEU A 363 40.08 -19.98 -0.38
C LEU A 363 38.86 -20.68 -0.99
N GLY A 364 38.11 -19.98 -1.85
CA GLY A 364 37.01 -20.59 -2.59
C GLY A 364 37.51 -21.55 -3.68
N ARG A 365 36.78 -22.64 -3.94
CA ARG A 365 37.04 -23.53 -5.08
C ARG A 365 36.95 -22.77 -6.41
N GLY A 366 37.80 -23.15 -7.34
CA GLY A 366 37.88 -22.59 -8.69
C GLY A 366 38.58 -21.24 -8.78
N LEU A 367 38.99 -20.64 -7.64
CA LEU A 367 39.78 -19.40 -7.67
C LEU A 367 41.14 -19.64 -8.31
N SER A 368 41.52 -18.71 -9.17
CA SER A 368 42.88 -18.54 -9.69
C SER A 368 43.37 -17.16 -9.32
N GLY A 369 44.68 -16.96 -9.26
CA GLY A 369 45.23 -15.70 -8.81
C GLY A 369 46.73 -15.74 -8.58
N HIS A 370 47.19 -14.82 -7.75
CA HIS A 370 48.59 -14.67 -7.39
C HIS A 370 48.74 -14.73 -5.88
N LEU A 371 49.66 -15.56 -5.41
CA LEU A 371 50.04 -15.67 -4.00
C LEU A 371 51.38 -15.00 -3.81
N ASP A 372 51.41 -13.91 -3.04
CA ASP A 372 52.64 -13.20 -2.74
C ASP A 372 52.91 -13.23 -1.23
N ALA A 373 54.15 -13.01 -0.84
CA ALA A 373 54.52 -12.82 0.55
C ALA A 373 55.43 -11.62 0.70
N THR A 374 55.29 -10.92 1.82
CA THR A 374 56.12 -9.76 2.14
C THR A 374 56.52 -9.79 3.61
N ARG A 375 57.73 -9.31 3.90
CA ARG A 375 58.19 -9.09 5.27
C ARG A 375 59.21 -7.96 5.29
N ASP A 376 58.99 -7.00 6.17
CA ASP A 376 59.99 -5.97 6.43
C ASP A 376 61.24 -6.60 7.06
N TYR A 377 62.40 -6.03 6.75
CA TYR A 377 63.65 -6.42 7.38
C TYR A 377 63.68 -6.02 8.86
N ASP A 378 63.95 -6.97 9.74
CA ASP A 378 64.18 -6.71 11.16
C ASP A 378 65.65 -7.00 11.52
N PRO A 379 66.46 -5.97 11.85
CA PRO A 379 67.88 -6.14 12.15
C PRO A 379 68.16 -6.92 13.44
N VAL A 380 67.14 -7.22 14.26
CA VAL A 380 67.27 -8.05 15.47
C VAL A 380 67.23 -9.53 15.12
N THR A 381 66.36 -9.92 14.19
CA THR A 381 66.06 -11.32 13.84
C THR A 381 66.76 -11.77 12.56
N ASP A 382 66.95 -10.87 11.59
CA ASP A 382 67.48 -11.18 10.25
C ASP A 382 69.00 -11.02 10.15
N GLY A 383 69.65 -10.62 11.24
CA GLY A 383 71.06 -10.22 11.24
C GLY A 383 71.24 -8.79 10.74
N ARG A 384 72.46 -8.25 10.89
CA ARG A 384 72.74 -6.85 10.51
C ARG A 384 73.39 -6.77 9.14
N LEU A 385 72.77 -6.01 8.22
CA LEU A 385 73.47 -5.53 7.03
C LEU A 385 74.73 -4.75 7.41
N SER A 386 75.81 -5.01 6.68
CA SER A 386 77.15 -4.51 6.94
C SER A 386 77.75 -3.81 5.71
N ALA A 387 78.83 -3.07 5.92
CA ALA A 387 79.59 -2.50 4.81
C ALA A 387 80.25 -3.58 3.92
N SER A 388 80.34 -4.82 4.40
CA SER A 388 80.83 -5.93 3.57
C SER A 388 79.80 -6.35 2.55
N ASP A 389 78.51 -6.35 2.89
CA ASP A 389 77.42 -6.65 1.95
C ASP A 389 77.46 -5.68 0.77
N ALA A 390 77.57 -4.39 1.07
CA ALA A 390 77.73 -3.35 0.06
C ALA A 390 78.95 -3.57 -0.85
N LEU A 391 80.08 -4.01 -0.28
CA LEU A 391 81.28 -4.29 -1.04
C LEU A 391 81.11 -5.50 -1.95
N ASP A 392 80.35 -6.51 -1.51
CA ASP A 392 80.05 -7.70 -2.29
C ASP A 392 79.03 -7.41 -3.41
N VAL A 393 78.02 -6.56 -3.17
CA VAL A 393 77.19 -5.99 -4.26
C VAL A 393 78.05 -5.26 -5.29
N LEU A 394 78.99 -4.43 -4.84
CA LEU A 394 79.86 -3.69 -5.75
C LEU A 394 80.76 -4.62 -6.57
N ARG A 395 81.24 -5.72 -5.98
CA ARG A 395 81.99 -6.77 -6.71
C ARG A 395 81.14 -7.37 -7.82
N LEU A 396 79.90 -7.77 -7.51
CA LEU A 396 78.97 -8.33 -8.50
C LEU A 396 78.68 -7.34 -9.63
N ALA A 397 78.45 -6.07 -9.30
CA ALA A 397 78.18 -5.00 -10.27
C ALA A 397 79.29 -4.87 -11.33
N VAL A 398 80.55 -5.03 -10.92
CA VAL A 398 81.72 -4.93 -11.82
C VAL A 398 82.19 -6.29 -12.36
N GLY A 399 81.43 -7.37 -12.14
CA GLY A 399 81.72 -8.71 -12.65
C GLY A 399 82.82 -9.46 -11.90
N LEU A 400 83.10 -9.06 -10.66
CA LEU A 400 83.98 -9.78 -9.74
C LEU A 400 83.18 -10.78 -8.89
N ALA A 401 83.85 -11.84 -8.48
CA ALA A 401 83.33 -12.78 -7.48
C ALA A 401 83.16 -12.09 -6.11
N PRO A 402 82.07 -12.36 -5.37
CA PRO A 402 81.93 -11.98 -3.96
C PRO A 402 83.04 -12.55 -3.07
N SER A 403 83.10 -12.06 -1.83
CA SER A 403 84.14 -12.44 -0.85
C SER A 403 84.16 -13.95 -0.52
N TRP A 404 83.06 -14.68 -0.69
CA TRP A 404 82.95 -16.14 -0.50
C TRP A 404 83.16 -16.98 -1.77
N GLY A 405 83.43 -16.35 -2.93
CA GLY A 405 83.78 -17.05 -4.16
C GLY A 405 82.70 -17.01 -5.25
N MET A 406 82.33 -18.16 -5.82
CA MET A 406 81.40 -18.19 -6.97
C MET A 406 80.00 -17.73 -6.57
N SER A 407 79.50 -16.72 -7.29
CA SER A 407 78.12 -16.22 -7.14
C SER A 407 77.10 -17.21 -7.68
N ARG A 408 75.92 -17.20 -7.08
CA ARG A 408 74.72 -17.94 -7.50
C ARG A 408 73.66 -16.98 -8.04
N PRO A 409 72.69 -17.46 -8.84
CA PRO A 409 71.56 -16.66 -9.32
C PRO A 409 70.92 -15.76 -8.26
N MET A 410 70.57 -16.34 -7.10
CA MET A 410 69.94 -15.59 -6.01
C MET A 410 70.85 -14.48 -5.46
N ASP A 411 72.18 -14.60 -5.52
CA ASP A 411 73.08 -13.52 -5.07
C ASP A 411 72.88 -12.25 -5.90
N PHE A 412 72.63 -12.37 -7.20
CA PHE A 412 72.32 -11.20 -8.03
C PHE A 412 70.97 -10.59 -7.66
N ILE A 413 69.96 -11.41 -7.33
CA ILE A 413 68.65 -10.92 -6.87
C ILE A 413 68.77 -10.18 -5.53
N ALA A 414 69.51 -10.73 -4.56
CA ALA A 414 69.77 -10.01 -3.29
C ALA A 414 70.56 -8.72 -3.51
N ALA A 415 71.45 -8.69 -4.50
CA ALA A 415 72.28 -7.54 -4.77
C ALA A 415 71.52 -6.38 -5.44
N ASP A 416 70.39 -6.65 -6.09
CA ASP A 416 69.51 -5.68 -6.73
C ASP A 416 68.43 -5.21 -5.73
N ILE A 417 68.78 -4.23 -4.89
CA ILE A 417 67.92 -3.77 -3.79
C ILE A 417 66.78 -2.86 -4.27
N ASP A 418 66.97 -2.19 -5.40
CA ASP A 418 65.97 -1.34 -6.03
C ASP A 418 65.04 -2.11 -6.99
N GLN A 419 65.38 -3.35 -7.32
CA GLN A 419 64.65 -4.25 -8.21
C GLN A 419 64.49 -3.67 -9.63
N ASP A 420 65.49 -2.94 -10.13
CA ASP A 420 65.49 -2.41 -11.49
C ASP A 420 65.85 -3.45 -12.58
N GLY A 421 66.22 -4.66 -12.14
CA GLY A 421 66.58 -5.77 -13.02
C GLY A 421 68.07 -5.87 -13.30
N ARG A 422 68.93 -5.07 -12.65
CA ARG A 422 70.39 -5.09 -12.82
C ARG A 422 71.12 -4.86 -11.51
N VAL A 423 72.30 -5.49 -11.38
CA VAL A 423 73.20 -5.21 -10.25
C VAL A 423 74.18 -4.11 -10.63
N THR A 424 74.09 -2.98 -9.95
CA THR A 424 74.90 -1.78 -10.22
C THR A 424 75.63 -1.26 -8.97
N ALA A 425 76.45 -0.22 -9.16
CA ALA A 425 77.08 0.47 -8.04
C ALA A 425 76.09 1.31 -7.22
N ALA A 426 74.90 1.61 -7.76
CA ALA A 426 73.85 2.30 -7.02
C ALA A 426 73.27 1.39 -5.93
N ASP A 427 73.07 0.11 -6.24
CA ASP A 427 72.63 -0.89 -5.27
C ASP A 427 73.60 -1.01 -4.10
N ALA A 428 74.89 -1.11 -4.41
CA ALA A 428 75.94 -1.16 -3.40
C ALA A 428 75.90 0.07 -2.46
N LEU A 429 75.57 1.26 -3.01
CA LEU A 429 75.45 2.48 -2.24
C LEU A 429 74.21 2.45 -1.33
N ASP A 430 73.08 1.94 -1.80
CA ASP A 430 71.86 1.82 -1.00
C ASP A 430 72.00 0.78 0.11
N VAL A 431 72.66 -0.35 -0.18
CA VAL A 431 73.07 -1.33 0.85
C VAL A 431 74.01 -0.69 1.87
N LEU A 432 74.98 0.11 1.45
CA LEU A 432 75.90 0.80 2.37
C LEU A 432 75.15 1.78 3.27
N ARG A 433 74.22 2.58 2.71
CA ARG A 433 73.38 3.50 3.46
C ARG A 433 72.57 2.77 4.52
N ALA A 434 71.93 1.66 4.16
CA ALA A 434 71.20 0.82 5.11
C ALA A 434 72.11 0.29 6.23
N ALA A 435 73.31 -0.22 5.88
CA ALA A 435 74.29 -0.74 6.85
C ALA A 435 74.75 0.32 7.86
N VAL A 436 74.92 1.58 7.43
CA VAL A 436 75.32 2.70 8.30
C VAL A 436 74.13 3.49 8.88
N ARG A 437 72.89 3.01 8.69
CA ARG A 437 71.64 3.64 9.17
C ARG A 437 71.44 5.05 8.65
N LEU A 438 71.87 5.31 7.42
CA LEU A 438 71.50 6.50 6.67
C LEU A 438 70.20 6.24 5.90
N GLU A 439 69.45 7.29 5.65
CA GLU A 439 68.26 7.23 4.81
C GLU A 439 68.65 6.78 3.40
N SER A 440 67.93 5.78 2.89
CA SER A 440 68.08 5.19 1.57
C SER A 440 66.74 5.22 0.88
N VAL A 441 66.75 5.41 -0.44
CA VAL A 441 65.53 5.37 -1.28
C VAL A 441 64.95 3.96 -1.26
N HIS A 442 65.82 2.95 -1.25
CA HIS A 442 65.45 1.54 -1.19
C HIS A 442 65.94 0.94 0.13
N GLN A 443 65.01 0.40 0.89
CA GLN A 443 65.29 -0.26 2.17
C GLN A 443 65.41 -1.78 1.97
N PRO A 444 66.22 -2.46 2.80
CA PRO A 444 66.25 -3.92 2.84
C PRO A 444 64.85 -4.46 3.16
N ARG A 445 64.45 -5.51 2.45
CA ARG A 445 63.16 -6.17 2.61
C ARG A 445 63.24 -7.60 2.10
N TRP A 446 62.37 -8.45 2.62
CA TRP A 446 62.20 -9.79 2.07
C TRP A 446 61.33 -9.73 0.83
N ILE A 447 61.78 -10.42 -0.20
CA ILE A 447 60.94 -10.84 -1.32
C ILE A 447 60.86 -12.35 -1.31
N PHE A 448 59.75 -12.90 -1.81
CA PHE A 448 59.52 -14.33 -1.83
C PHE A 448 59.31 -14.77 -3.26
N LEU A 449 59.97 -15.86 -3.64
CA LEU A 449 59.90 -16.44 -4.97
C LEU A 449 59.32 -17.84 -4.85
N ASP A 450 58.67 -18.32 -5.90
CA ASP A 450 58.38 -19.75 -6.04
C ASP A 450 59.66 -20.58 -5.79
N ALA A 451 59.58 -21.57 -4.90
CA ALA A 451 60.69 -22.47 -4.62
C ALA A 451 61.15 -23.26 -5.86
N GLU A 452 60.28 -23.39 -6.86
CA GLU A 452 60.54 -24.05 -8.14
C GLU A 452 60.85 -23.07 -9.29
N ALA A 453 61.04 -21.77 -8.99
CA ALA A 453 61.36 -20.76 -9.99
C ALA A 453 62.62 -21.11 -10.81
N ASP A 454 62.53 -20.96 -12.14
CA ASP A 454 63.69 -21.07 -13.02
C ASP A 454 64.57 -19.83 -12.92
N LEU A 455 65.77 -20.00 -12.35
CA LEU A 455 66.75 -18.92 -12.16
C LEU A 455 67.95 -19.05 -13.10
N SER A 456 67.87 -19.85 -14.16
CA SER A 456 69.01 -20.15 -15.04
C SER A 456 69.51 -18.95 -15.86
N ASP A 457 68.64 -17.98 -16.14
CA ASP A 457 68.95 -16.75 -16.89
C ASP A 457 69.30 -15.55 -16.00
N ILE A 458 69.44 -15.77 -14.69
CA ILE A 458 69.72 -14.70 -13.72
C ILE A 458 71.23 -14.44 -13.63
N ASP A 459 71.61 -13.20 -13.92
CA ASP A 459 72.97 -12.68 -13.76
C ASP A 459 72.95 -11.19 -13.42
N ARG A 460 74.13 -10.55 -13.34
CA ARG A 460 74.25 -9.11 -13.01
C ARG A 460 73.53 -8.17 -13.99
N THR A 461 73.22 -8.62 -15.20
CA THR A 461 72.54 -7.84 -16.25
C THR A 461 71.05 -8.13 -16.36
N ASN A 462 70.58 -9.17 -15.68
CA ASN A 462 69.20 -9.58 -15.61
C ASN A 462 68.90 -10.27 -14.26
N THR A 463 68.33 -9.54 -13.32
CA THR A 463 67.86 -10.04 -12.01
C THR A 463 66.33 -10.19 -11.95
N GLY A 464 65.65 -9.95 -13.08
CA GLY A 464 64.19 -9.98 -13.15
C GLY A 464 63.63 -11.37 -12.86
N VAL A 465 62.88 -11.49 -11.78
CA VAL A 465 62.15 -12.69 -11.39
C VAL A 465 60.75 -12.28 -10.92
N GLU A 466 59.76 -13.13 -11.19
CA GLU A 466 58.42 -12.94 -10.65
C GLU A 466 58.44 -13.27 -9.15
N THR A 467 57.99 -12.33 -8.31
CA THR A 467 57.74 -12.59 -6.89
C THR A 467 56.45 -13.39 -6.74
N GLY A 468 56.33 -14.14 -5.65
CA GLY A 468 55.16 -14.97 -5.40
C GLY A 468 55.03 -16.19 -6.32
N VAL A 469 53.81 -16.72 -6.39
CA VAL A 469 53.43 -17.90 -7.16
C VAL A 469 52.11 -17.64 -7.88
N ARG A 470 52.01 -18.01 -9.16
CA ARG A 470 50.75 -18.01 -9.88
C ARG A 470 49.97 -19.29 -9.59
N ILE A 471 48.70 -19.12 -9.25
CA ILE A 471 47.82 -20.22 -8.87
C ILE A 471 46.76 -20.37 -9.96
N ASP A 472 46.82 -21.51 -10.65
CA ASP A 472 45.76 -21.98 -11.54
C ASP A 472 44.49 -22.32 -10.75
N PRO A 473 43.31 -22.38 -11.40
CA PRO A 473 42.04 -22.62 -10.73
C PRO A 473 42.08 -23.81 -9.76
N LEU A 474 41.86 -23.54 -8.47
CA LEU A 474 41.94 -24.53 -7.40
C LEU A 474 40.74 -25.49 -7.45
N VAL A 475 40.91 -26.67 -8.04
CA VAL A 475 39.80 -27.61 -8.30
C VAL A 475 39.63 -28.71 -7.23
N SER A 476 40.59 -28.93 -6.32
CA SER A 476 40.43 -29.92 -5.24
C SER A 476 41.48 -29.85 -4.12
N GLY A 477 41.11 -30.23 -2.89
CA GLY A 477 42.02 -30.74 -1.86
C GLY A 477 42.91 -29.71 -1.14
N LEU A 478 43.86 -30.21 -0.34
CA LEU A 478 44.98 -29.42 0.19
C LEU A 478 45.93 -29.11 -0.97
N THR A 479 46.28 -27.84 -1.15
CA THR A 479 47.28 -27.43 -2.15
C THR A 479 48.47 -26.81 -1.42
N GLU A 480 49.68 -27.27 -1.72
CA GLU A 480 50.91 -26.83 -1.05
C GLU A 480 51.75 -25.96 -2.00
N PHE A 481 52.13 -24.76 -1.57
CA PHE A 481 52.99 -23.85 -2.31
C PHE A 481 54.13 -23.36 -1.42
N ASN A 482 55.36 -23.69 -1.78
CA ASN A 482 56.53 -23.30 -1.01
C ASN A 482 57.23 -22.12 -1.67
N MET A 483 57.67 -21.17 -0.86
CA MET A 483 58.38 -19.99 -1.36
C MET A 483 59.72 -19.82 -0.64
N ILE A 484 60.71 -19.38 -1.41
CA ILE A 484 62.04 -19.04 -0.91
C ILE A 484 62.11 -17.53 -0.74
N GLY A 485 62.35 -17.11 0.50
CA GLY A 485 62.63 -15.74 0.88
C GLY A 485 64.06 -15.34 0.53
N ILE A 486 64.20 -14.13 -0.02
CA ILE A 486 65.46 -13.47 -0.29
C ILE A 486 65.44 -12.11 0.40
N LEU A 487 66.39 -11.87 1.30
CA LEU A 487 66.58 -10.55 1.90
C LEU A 487 67.41 -9.66 0.98
N LEU A 488 66.76 -8.66 0.38
CA LEU A 488 67.44 -7.69 -0.49
C LEU A 488 68.46 -6.87 0.30
N GLY A 489 69.67 -6.78 -0.25
CA GLY A 489 70.81 -6.07 0.33
C GLY A 489 71.63 -6.85 1.36
N ASN A 490 71.17 -8.02 1.81
CA ASN A 490 71.99 -8.93 2.62
C ASN A 490 72.69 -9.93 1.70
N MET A 491 74.00 -9.75 1.52
CA MET A 491 74.78 -10.61 0.63
C MET A 491 75.46 -11.75 1.38
N GLN A 492 75.63 -11.58 2.69
CA GLN A 492 76.28 -12.55 3.57
C GLN A 492 75.32 -13.59 4.13
N GLU A 493 74.11 -13.71 3.57
CA GLU A 493 73.08 -14.55 4.16
C GLU A 493 73.60 -15.98 4.44
N TYR A 494 74.61 -16.50 3.69
CA TYR A 494 75.46 -17.64 4.13
C TYR A 494 76.88 -17.64 3.53
N ALA A 495 77.79 -16.77 4.01
CA ALA A 495 79.23 -16.90 3.74
C ALA A 495 79.89 -18.08 4.50
#